data_AF-A0A6L3X9T7-F1
#
_entry.id   AF-A0A6L3X9T7-F1
#
_cell.length_a   1.000
_cell.length_b   1.000
_cell.length_c   1.000
_cell.angle_alpha   90.00
_cell.angle_beta   90.00
_cell.angle_gamma   90.00
#
_symmetry.space_group_name_H-M   'P 1'
#
loop_
_entity.id
_entity.type
_entity.pdbx_description
1 polymer ?
#
loop_
_entity_poly.entity_id
_entity_poly.type
_entity_poly.pdbx_seq_one_letter_code
_entity_poly.pdbx_strand_id
1 'polypeptide(L)' 'MFDLLLRRARLADDTLTDIAIQDGKIAATGDSAAPARQTVGL' A
#
# COMPACT_ATOMS: atom_id res chain seq x y z
N MET A 1 0.27 7.33 -10.13
CA MET A 1 1.13 6.13 -10.09
C MET A 1 1.98 6.25 -8.85
N PHE A 2 2.03 5.21 -8.02
CA PHE A 2 2.75 5.23 -6.74
C PHE A 2 4.17 4.68 -6.87
N ASP A 3 5.03 4.94 -5.89
CA ASP A 3 6.36 4.35 -5.83
C ASP A 3 6.29 2.90 -5.37
N LEU A 4 5.55 2.66 -4.27
CA LEU A 4 5.39 1.35 -3.67
C LEU A 4 3.92 1.14 -3.27
N LEU A 5 3.39 -0.03 -3.58
CA LEU A 5 2.11 -0.52 -3.08
C LEU A 5 2.35 -1.76 -2.23
N LEU A 6 2.08 -1.65 -0.92
CA LEU A 6 2.04 -2.78 0.00
C LEU A 6 0.62 -3.37 -0.06
N ARG A 7 0.50 -4.62 -0.52
CA ARG A 7 -0.80 -5.32 -0.62
C ARG A 7 -1.07 -6.11 0.66
N ARG A 8 -2.29 -6.03 1.17
CA ARG A 8 -2.74 -6.77 2.37
C ARG A 8 -1.76 -6.64 3.54
N ALA A 9 -1.25 -5.43 3.78
CA ALA A 9 -0.43 -5.13 4.94
C ALA A 9 -1.25 -5.33 6.22
N ARG A 10 -0.68 -6.06 7.19
CA ARG A 10 -1.28 -6.26 8.51
C ARG A 10 -1.02 -5.05 9.39
N LEU A 11 -2.09 -4.42 9.85
CA LEU A 11 -2.04 -3.33 10.81
C LEU A 11 -1.93 -3.86 12.25
N ALA A 12 -1.69 -2.95 13.21
CA ALA A 12 -1.54 -3.30 14.62
C ALA A 12 -2.82 -3.84 15.27
N ASP A 13 -3.98 -3.59 14.66
CA ASP A 13 -5.28 -4.12 15.07
C ASP A 13 -5.63 -5.45 14.36
N ASP A 14 -4.64 -6.11 13.75
CA ASP A 14 -4.75 -7.34 12.96
C ASP A 14 -5.61 -7.25 11.69
N THR A 15 -6.08 -6.06 11.33
CA THR A 15 -6.77 -5.85 10.06
C THR A 15 -5.79 -5.84 8.89
N LEU A 16 -6.29 -6.15 7.69
CA LEU A 16 -5.52 -6.11 6.46
C LEU A 16 -5.98 -4.93 5.61
N THR A 17 -5.02 -4.17 5.09
CA THR A 17 -5.27 -3.06 4.17
C THR A 17 -4.16 -2.95 3.13
N ASP A 18 -4.42 -2.34 1.99
CA ASP A 18 -3.33 -1.88 1.15
C ASP A 18 -2.81 -0.52 1.64
N ILE A 19 -1.52 -0.26 1.42
CA ILE A 19 -0.85 1.00 1.75
C ILE A 19 -0.06 1.46 0.53
N ALA A 20 -0.38 2.65 0.02
CA ALA A 20 0.30 3.26 -1.09
C ALA A 20 1.31 4.30 -0.61
N ILE A 21 2.53 4.24 -1.15
CA ILE A 21 3.63 5.15 -0.86
C ILE A 21 3.93 6.01 -2.08
N GLN A 22 4.05 7.31 -1.87
CA GLN A 22 4.48 8.30 -2.86
C GLN A 22 5.46 9.28 -2.23
N ASP A 23 6.57 9.54 -2.91
CA ASP A 23 7.64 10.43 -2.47
C ASP A 23 8.14 10.10 -1.05
N GLY A 24 8.19 8.79 -0.74
CA GLY A 24 8.58 8.27 0.58
C GLY A 24 7.57 8.49 1.71
N LYS A 25 6.33 8.92 1.40
CA LYS A 25 5.25 9.16 2.37
C LYS A 25 4.04 8.29 2.08
N ILE A 26 3.22 8.03 3.10
CA ILE A 26 1.93 7.37 2.93
C ILE A 26 1.01 8.32 2.15
N ALA A 27 0.64 7.91 0.95
CA ALA A 27 -0.24 8.66 0.06
C ALA A 27 -1.70 8.23 0.21
N ALA A 28 -1.94 6.93 0.45
CA ALA A 28 -3.27 6.38 0.68
C ALA A 28 -3.23 5.08 1.50
N THR A 29 -4.32 4.80 2.20
CA THR A 29 -4.59 3.55 2.91
C THR A 29 -5.99 3.07 2.54
N GLY A 30 -6.14 1.75 2.35
CA GLY A 30 -7.38 1.11 1.90
C GLY A 30 -7.16 0.34 0.60
N ASP A 31 -8.18 -0.34 0.08
CA ASP A 31 -8.07 -1.08 -1.18
C ASP A 31 -7.68 -0.16 -2.34
N SER A 32 -6.48 -0.36 -2.89
CA SER A 32 -5.96 0.48 -3.97
C SER A 32 -5.68 -0.36 -5.20
N ALA A 33 -6.41 -0.09 -6.28
CA ALA A 33 -6.18 -0.69 -7.59
C ALA A 33 -5.25 0.16 -8.48
N ALA A 34 -4.71 1.26 -7.94
CA ALA A 34 -3.88 2.16 -8.71
C ALA A 34 -2.51 1.52 -8.99
N PRO A 35 -1.92 1.79 -10.17
CA PRO A 35 -0.61 1.24 -10.53
C PRO A 35 0.49 1.84 -9.65
N ALA A 36 1.44 0.98 -9.26
CA ALA A 36 2.65 1.35 -8.54
C ALA A 36 3.88 0.84 -9.28
N ARG A 37 4.99 1.55 -9.14
CA ARG A 37 6.29 1.17 -9.71
C ARG A 37 6.78 -0.15 -9.13
N GLN A 38 6.49 -0.38 -7.85
CA GLN A 38 6.73 -1.65 -7.18
C GLN A 38 5.50 -2.05 -6.38
N THR A 39 5.15 -3.33 -6.44
CA THR A 39 4.10 -3.92 -5.61
C THR A 39 4.70 -5.04 -4.80
N VAL A 40 4.47 -5.04 -3.49
CA VAL A 40 4.92 -6.09 -2.57
C VAL A 40 3.70 -6.61 -1.83
N GLY A 41 3.53 -7.93 -1.85
CA GLY A 41 2.44 -8.63 -1.20
C GLY A 41 2.76 -10.12 -1.15
N LEU A 42 2.13 -10.82 -0.21
CA LEU A 42 2.05 -12.27 -0.19
C LEU A 42 0.93 -12.76 -1.10
#